data_AF-A0A2P5K1F1-F1
#
_entry.id   AF-A0A2P5K1F1-F1
#
_cell.length_a   1.000
_cell.length_b   1.000
_cell.length_c   1.000
_cell.angle_alpha   90.00
_cell.angle_beta   90.00
_cell.angle_gamma   90.00
#
_symmetry.space_group_name_H-M   'P 1'
#
loop_
_entity.id
_entity.type
_entity.pdbx_description
1 polymer ?
#
loop_
_entity_poly.entity_id
_entity_poly.type
_entity_poly.pdbx_seq_one_letter_code
_entity_poly.pdbx_strand_id
1 'polypeptide(L)'
;MITIDGSYGEGGGQIIRTSIALSIVTKNDVTIHNIRSNRPEPGLKAQHLSAVKTAVAMTNAKVMGLKPGSTKLTFKPQGIYGGYYEVDIGTAGSITLLLQCLMPAAVITTGSIILDITGGTDVAWSPPIDYLSNVLLPVLTAMGMDCNIQVQKRGYYPRGGGKVRFEINPSKLTITDIEREPCTIKGISHCSNLPEHVVQNQEQSARIALEHVGYSSSIDMESSHFPSTGSGITLWCGHIGSAALGRRGLPAKKVGRIAANKIIKELDSCASVDVYLADQLIPYLGLSRGGSFCVREVSEHTRTNIWVVEQFLDVKFNIEERDGIYEISLL
;
A
#
# COMPACT_ATOMS: atom_id res chain seq x y z
N MET A 1 -15.14 -0.29 -23.14
CA MET A 1 -15.01 -1.35 -22.12
C MET A 1 -13.61 -1.92 -22.22
N ILE A 2 -12.84 -1.84 -21.15
CA ILE A 2 -11.45 -2.30 -21.06
C ILE A 2 -11.44 -3.78 -20.64
N THR A 3 -10.53 -4.55 -21.20
CA THR A 3 -10.33 -5.97 -20.83
C THR A 3 -8.93 -6.14 -20.27
N ILE A 4 -8.83 -6.77 -19.10
CA ILE A 4 -7.57 -7.00 -18.39
C ILE A 4 -7.37 -8.50 -18.19
N ASP A 5 -6.18 -8.99 -18.54
CA ASP A 5 -5.74 -10.34 -18.19
C ASP A 5 -5.16 -10.34 -16.77
N GLY A 6 -5.91 -10.87 -15.81
CA GLY A 6 -5.50 -10.98 -14.40
C GLY A 6 -4.38 -11.99 -14.13
N SER A 7 -3.85 -12.67 -15.16
CA SER A 7 -2.65 -13.50 -15.10
C SER A 7 -1.37 -12.73 -15.44
N TYR A 8 -1.47 -11.53 -16.03
CA TYR A 8 -0.33 -10.71 -16.42
C TYR A 8 0.59 -10.40 -15.23
N GLY A 9 1.90 -10.35 -15.49
CA GLY A 9 2.93 -10.18 -14.47
C GLY A 9 2.86 -11.27 -13.41
N GLU A 10 2.76 -10.88 -12.14
CA GLU A 10 2.68 -11.86 -11.03
C GLU A 10 1.32 -12.56 -10.89
N GLY A 11 0.30 -12.18 -11.68
CA GLY A 11 -1.07 -12.67 -11.54
C GLY A 11 -1.61 -12.49 -10.11
N GLY A 12 -1.28 -11.37 -9.47
CA GLY A 12 -1.55 -11.08 -8.06
C GLY A 12 -2.88 -10.37 -7.80
N GLY A 13 -3.09 -9.93 -6.56
CA GLY A 13 -4.25 -9.07 -6.22
C GLY A 13 -4.09 -7.61 -6.66
N GLN A 14 -2.86 -7.18 -6.98
CA GLN A 14 -2.53 -5.80 -7.35
C GLN A 14 -3.26 -5.37 -8.63
N ILE A 15 -3.22 -6.20 -9.68
CA ILE A 15 -3.90 -5.93 -10.96
C ILE A 15 -5.39 -5.64 -10.79
N ILE A 16 -6.04 -6.32 -9.85
CA ILE A 16 -7.46 -6.13 -9.54
C ILE A 16 -7.67 -4.75 -8.92
N ARG A 17 -6.87 -4.40 -7.90
CA ARG A 17 -7.01 -3.12 -7.19
C ARG A 17 -6.80 -1.93 -8.11
N THR A 18 -5.71 -1.94 -8.87
CA THR A 18 -5.37 -0.86 -9.80
C THR A 18 -6.41 -0.74 -10.91
N SER A 19 -6.85 -1.87 -11.51
CA SER A 19 -7.87 -1.85 -12.58
C SER A 19 -9.21 -1.30 -12.11
N ILE A 20 -9.64 -1.66 -10.89
CA ILE A 20 -10.89 -1.14 -10.32
C ILE A 20 -10.76 0.34 -10.03
N ALA A 21 -9.64 0.79 -9.46
CA ALA A 21 -9.41 2.20 -9.18
C ALA A 21 -9.45 3.04 -10.48
N LEU A 22 -8.71 2.62 -11.51
CA LEU A 22 -8.66 3.33 -12.79
C LEU A 22 -9.97 3.25 -13.58
N SER A 23 -10.71 2.14 -13.48
CA SER A 23 -12.06 2.04 -14.04
C SER A 23 -12.96 3.14 -13.49
N ILE A 24 -12.90 3.39 -12.17
CA ILE A 24 -13.67 4.45 -11.52
C ILE A 24 -13.25 5.83 -12.03
N VAL A 25 -11.94 6.13 -12.01
CA VAL A 25 -11.43 7.44 -12.42
C VAL A 25 -11.76 7.76 -13.88
N THR A 26 -11.55 6.79 -14.77
CA THR A 26 -11.76 6.96 -16.21
C THR A 26 -13.23 6.79 -16.63
N LYS A 27 -14.10 6.38 -15.70
CA LYS A 27 -15.51 6.01 -15.97
C LYS A 27 -15.67 4.94 -17.06
N ASN A 28 -14.65 4.11 -17.25
CA ASN A 28 -14.65 3.03 -18.21
C ASN A 28 -15.01 1.71 -17.52
N ASP A 29 -16.01 0.99 -18.04
CA ASP A 29 -16.28 -0.40 -17.67
C ASP A 29 -15.01 -1.26 -17.85
N VAL A 30 -14.72 -2.14 -16.89
CA VAL A 30 -13.63 -3.12 -16.98
C VAL A 30 -14.14 -4.55 -16.82
N THR A 31 -13.57 -5.48 -17.60
CA THR A 31 -13.64 -6.92 -17.31
C THR A 31 -12.25 -7.49 -17.08
N ILE A 32 -12.04 -8.15 -15.94
CA ILE A 32 -10.80 -8.83 -15.57
C ILE A 32 -11.01 -10.34 -15.70
N HIS A 33 -10.18 -10.99 -16.52
CA HIS A 33 -10.19 -12.45 -16.72
C HIS A 33 -9.01 -13.10 -15.99
N ASN A 34 -8.96 -14.45 -15.95
CA ASN A 34 -7.84 -15.23 -15.44
C ASN A 34 -7.34 -14.83 -14.04
N ILE A 35 -8.24 -14.33 -13.18
CA ILE A 35 -7.88 -13.74 -11.90
C ILE A 35 -7.11 -14.76 -11.07
N ARG A 36 -5.83 -14.47 -10.80
CA ARG A 36 -4.92 -15.28 -9.99
C ARG A 36 -4.77 -16.72 -10.49
N SER A 37 -4.90 -16.95 -11.79
CA SER A 37 -4.74 -18.27 -12.43
C SER A 37 -3.39 -18.93 -12.13
N ASN A 38 -2.32 -18.13 -11.99
CA ASN A 38 -0.96 -18.62 -11.68
C ASN A 38 -0.70 -18.86 -10.17
N ARG A 39 -1.71 -18.74 -9.31
CA ARG A 39 -1.57 -18.95 -7.85
C ARG A 39 -2.13 -20.31 -7.43
N PRO A 40 -1.63 -20.93 -6.34
CA PRO A 40 -2.10 -22.24 -5.87
C PRO A 40 -3.61 -22.30 -5.64
N GLU A 41 -4.20 -21.19 -5.20
CA GLU A 41 -5.64 -21.03 -5.08
C GLU A 41 -6.12 -19.87 -5.96
N PRO A 42 -6.60 -20.14 -7.18
CA PRO A 42 -7.05 -19.12 -8.12
C PRO A 42 -8.28 -18.33 -7.66
N GLY A 43 -8.54 -17.24 -8.37
CA GLY A 43 -9.72 -16.41 -8.21
C GLY A 43 -9.69 -15.42 -7.03
N LEU A 44 -10.82 -14.73 -6.87
CA LEU A 44 -11.02 -13.71 -5.83
C LEU A 44 -10.94 -14.31 -4.42
N LYS A 45 -10.22 -13.63 -3.54
CA LYS A 45 -10.07 -13.94 -2.11
C LYS A 45 -10.83 -12.90 -1.29
N ALA A 46 -11.03 -13.18 -0.01
CA ALA A 46 -11.75 -12.30 0.91
C ALA A 46 -11.31 -10.83 0.81
N GLN A 47 -10.00 -10.56 0.85
CA GLN A 47 -9.46 -9.20 0.71
C GLN A 47 -9.82 -8.51 -0.62
N HIS A 48 -9.87 -9.25 -1.73
CA HIS A 48 -10.27 -8.69 -3.03
C HIS A 48 -11.77 -8.38 -3.03
N LEU A 49 -12.58 -9.28 -2.45
CA LEU A 49 -14.02 -9.09 -2.34
C LEU A 49 -14.34 -7.87 -1.49
N SER A 50 -13.68 -7.67 -0.34
CA SER A 50 -13.90 -6.50 0.51
C SER A 50 -13.57 -5.21 -0.22
N ALA A 51 -12.40 -5.12 -0.87
CA ALA A 51 -12.03 -3.93 -1.64
C ALA A 51 -13.04 -3.61 -2.76
N VAL A 52 -13.45 -4.62 -3.55
CA VAL A 52 -14.40 -4.39 -4.65
C VAL A 52 -15.82 -4.13 -4.14
N LYS A 53 -16.26 -4.75 -3.04
CA LYS A 53 -17.56 -4.45 -2.42
C LYS A 53 -17.61 -3.00 -1.93
N THR A 54 -16.55 -2.53 -1.27
CA THR A 54 -16.45 -1.12 -0.86
C THR A 54 -16.47 -0.20 -2.07
N ALA A 55 -15.70 -0.53 -3.12
CA ALA A 55 -15.73 0.23 -4.37
C ALA A 55 -17.14 0.27 -4.99
N VAL A 56 -17.89 -0.84 -5.01
CA VAL A 56 -19.29 -0.88 -5.47
C VAL A 56 -20.16 0.07 -4.65
N ALA A 57 -20.05 0.04 -3.32
CA ALA A 57 -20.83 0.92 -2.43
C ALA A 57 -20.53 2.41 -2.66
N MET A 58 -19.27 2.76 -2.92
CA MET A 58 -18.85 4.14 -3.16
C MET A 58 -19.20 4.66 -4.56
N THR A 59 -19.57 3.79 -5.50
CA THR A 59 -19.67 4.13 -6.93
C THR A 59 -20.99 3.74 -7.58
N ASN A 60 -21.88 3.08 -6.84
CA ASN A 60 -23.10 2.43 -7.34
C ASN A 60 -22.83 1.52 -8.55
N ALA A 61 -21.65 0.90 -8.60
CA ALA A 61 -21.24 0.12 -9.77
C ALA A 61 -22.11 -1.12 -9.98
N LYS A 62 -22.39 -1.44 -11.24
CA LYS A 62 -22.93 -2.76 -11.60
C LYS A 62 -21.77 -3.74 -11.66
N VAL A 63 -21.90 -4.88 -10.96
CA VAL A 63 -20.83 -5.87 -10.86
C VAL A 63 -21.32 -7.28 -11.19
N MET A 64 -20.51 -8.04 -11.92
CA MET A 64 -20.73 -9.46 -12.20
C MET A 64 -19.50 -10.28 -11.82
N GLY A 65 -19.71 -11.45 -11.21
CA GLY A 65 -18.60 -12.33 -10.81
C GLY A 65 -17.95 -11.99 -9.46
N LEU A 66 -18.55 -11.09 -8.66
CA LEU A 66 -18.04 -10.74 -7.33
C LEU A 66 -18.37 -11.81 -6.27
N LYS A 67 -17.71 -12.97 -6.38
CA LYS A 67 -17.87 -14.10 -5.45
C LYS A 67 -16.52 -14.77 -5.16
N PRO A 68 -16.36 -15.45 -4.00
CA PRO A 68 -15.15 -16.20 -3.68
C PRO A 68 -14.77 -17.17 -4.81
N GLY A 69 -13.47 -17.23 -5.13
CA GLY A 69 -12.94 -18.12 -6.17
C GLY A 69 -13.27 -17.73 -7.61
N SER A 70 -13.99 -16.61 -7.85
CA SER A 70 -14.28 -16.18 -9.21
C SER A 70 -12.99 -15.83 -9.97
N THR A 71 -12.84 -16.37 -11.17
CA THR A 71 -11.72 -16.09 -12.08
C THR A 71 -12.02 -14.98 -13.08
N LYS A 72 -13.26 -14.45 -13.06
CA LYS A 72 -13.71 -13.34 -13.91
C LYS A 72 -14.51 -12.33 -13.09
N LEU A 73 -14.28 -11.04 -13.32
CA LEU A 73 -14.99 -9.94 -12.69
C LEU A 73 -15.29 -8.87 -13.75
N THR A 74 -16.53 -8.44 -13.87
CA THR A 74 -16.90 -7.24 -14.64
C THR A 74 -17.38 -6.17 -13.67
N PHE A 75 -16.84 -4.97 -13.80
CA PHE A 75 -17.13 -3.82 -12.94
C PHE A 75 -17.47 -2.60 -13.82
N LYS A 76 -18.59 -1.95 -13.51
CA LYS A 76 -19.18 -0.85 -14.29
C LYS A 76 -19.52 0.33 -13.39
N PRO A 77 -18.57 1.27 -13.16
CA PRO A 77 -18.80 2.39 -12.25
C PRO A 77 -19.89 3.34 -12.77
N GLN A 78 -20.63 3.97 -11.87
CA GLN A 78 -21.62 5.01 -12.23
C GLN A 78 -21.14 6.42 -11.81
N GLY A 79 -20.23 6.49 -10.85
CA GLY A 79 -19.61 7.71 -10.35
C GLY A 79 -18.72 7.38 -9.14
N ILE A 80 -18.31 8.39 -8.40
CA ILE A 80 -17.79 8.23 -7.04
C ILE A 80 -18.54 9.21 -6.15
N TYR A 81 -18.97 8.77 -4.98
CA TYR A 81 -19.81 9.56 -4.10
C TYR A 81 -19.11 9.77 -2.76
N GLY A 82 -19.15 11.01 -2.28
CA GLY A 82 -18.75 11.35 -0.91
C GLY A 82 -19.73 10.77 0.10
N GLY A 83 -19.29 10.63 1.34
CA GLY A 83 -20.10 10.13 2.44
C GLY A 83 -19.30 9.33 3.46
N TYR A 84 -20.02 8.78 4.42
CA TYR A 84 -19.49 7.90 5.45
C TYR A 84 -19.72 6.44 5.05
N TYR A 85 -18.67 5.62 5.10
CA TYR A 85 -18.72 4.20 4.80
C TYR A 85 -18.07 3.40 5.92
N GLU A 86 -18.81 2.43 6.46
CA GLU A 86 -18.28 1.46 7.39
C GLU A 86 -17.88 0.20 6.64
N VAL A 87 -16.65 -0.26 6.86
CA VAL A 87 -16.05 -1.37 6.13
C VAL A 87 -15.50 -2.39 7.11
N ASP A 88 -16.17 -3.54 7.22
CA ASP A 88 -15.62 -4.69 7.92
C ASP A 88 -15.06 -5.71 6.92
N ILE A 89 -13.74 -5.92 6.96
CA ILE A 89 -13.07 -6.93 6.13
C ILE A 89 -13.42 -8.35 6.62
N GLY A 90 -13.88 -8.51 7.87
CA GLY A 90 -14.35 -9.75 8.48
C GLY A 90 -13.24 -10.75 8.82
N THR A 91 -11.98 -10.42 8.51
CA THR A 91 -10.79 -11.25 8.73
C THR A 91 -9.58 -10.33 9.00
N ALA A 92 -8.38 -10.92 9.15
CA ALA A 92 -7.12 -10.18 9.10
C ALA A 92 -6.73 -9.70 7.68
N GLY A 93 -7.68 -9.48 6.76
CA GLY A 93 -7.37 -8.90 5.45
C GLY A 93 -6.86 -7.47 5.61
N SER A 94 -5.91 -7.08 4.75
CA SER A 94 -5.15 -5.84 4.94
C SER A 94 -5.98 -4.59 4.67
N ILE A 95 -6.06 -3.70 5.66
CA ILE A 95 -6.64 -2.36 5.52
C ILE A 95 -5.86 -1.54 4.50
N THR A 96 -4.52 -1.62 4.52
CA THR A 96 -3.67 -0.86 3.58
C THR A 96 -3.91 -1.25 2.13
N LEU A 97 -4.15 -2.53 1.83
CA LEU A 97 -4.46 -2.97 0.46
C LEU A 97 -5.87 -2.55 0.03
N LEU A 98 -6.82 -2.49 0.97
CA LEU A 98 -8.14 -1.92 0.69
C LEU A 98 -8.00 -0.43 0.34
N LEU A 99 -7.25 0.33 1.14
CA LEU A 99 -6.99 1.75 0.87
C LEU A 99 -6.24 1.97 -0.44
N GLN A 100 -5.22 1.17 -0.77
CA GLN A 100 -4.54 1.25 -2.07
C GLN A 100 -5.46 0.99 -3.28
N CYS A 101 -6.58 0.29 -3.09
CA CYS A 101 -7.60 0.15 -4.13
C CYS A 101 -8.48 1.40 -4.28
N LEU A 102 -8.74 2.12 -3.18
CA LEU A 102 -9.74 3.19 -3.14
C LEU A 102 -9.12 4.59 -3.29
N MET A 103 -7.92 4.81 -2.76
CA MET A 103 -7.26 6.12 -2.79
C MET A 103 -7.03 6.66 -4.21
N PRO A 104 -6.57 5.87 -5.21
CA PRO A 104 -6.45 6.40 -6.56
C PRO A 104 -7.81 6.75 -7.19
N ALA A 105 -8.89 6.04 -6.80
CA ALA A 105 -10.24 6.36 -7.26
C ALA A 105 -10.79 7.65 -6.67
N ALA A 106 -10.41 7.95 -5.42
CA ALA A 106 -10.89 9.09 -4.67
C ALA A 106 -10.41 10.44 -5.23
N VAL A 107 -9.41 10.48 -6.12
CA VAL A 107 -8.89 11.74 -6.70
C VAL A 107 -9.92 12.51 -7.54
N ILE A 108 -10.99 11.83 -7.99
CA ILE A 108 -12.09 12.46 -8.74
C ILE A 108 -13.35 12.71 -7.88
N THR A 109 -13.26 12.52 -6.56
CA THR A 109 -14.40 12.77 -5.68
C THR A 109 -14.74 14.26 -5.59
N THR A 110 -16.03 14.57 -5.58
CA THR A 110 -16.53 15.94 -5.38
C THR A 110 -17.01 16.18 -3.95
N GLY A 111 -17.02 15.15 -3.10
CA GLY A 111 -17.35 15.26 -1.67
C GLY A 111 -16.40 14.44 -0.81
N SER A 112 -16.26 14.82 0.45
CA SER A 112 -15.42 14.11 1.41
C SER A 112 -15.88 12.66 1.60
N ILE A 113 -14.95 11.74 1.68
CA ILE A 113 -15.18 10.32 1.93
C ILE A 113 -14.52 9.98 3.27
N ILE A 114 -15.32 9.44 4.19
CA ILE A 114 -14.86 8.96 5.50
C ILE A 114 -15.06 7.44 5.54
N LEU A 115 -14.00 6.70 5.80
CA LEU A 115 -13.99 5.25 5.89
C LEU A 115 -13.64 4.84 7.33
N ASP A 116 -14.55 4.17 8.02
CA ASP A 116 -14.25 3.46 9.26
C ASP A 116 -14.04 1.98 8.94
N ILE A 117 -12.78 1.55 9.01
CA ILE A 117 -12.34 0.25 8.49
C ILE A 117 -11.91 -0.65 9.64
N THR A 118 -12.48 -1.85 9.69
CA THR A 118 -12.05 -2.94 10.58
C THR A 118 -11.34 -4.05 9.78
N GLY A 119 -10.15 -4.45 10.23
CA GLY A 119 -9.33 -5.45 9.52
C GLY A 119 -7.94 -5.67 10.10
N GLY A 120 -6.99 -6.08 9.25
CA GLY A 120 -5.57 -6.17 9.61
C GLY A 120 -4.83 -4.88 9.30
N THR A 121 -4.15 -4.30 10.30
CA THR A 121 -3.23 -3.15 10.13
C THR A 121 -1.81 -3.61 9.83
N ASP A 122 -1.42 -4.76 10.38
CA ASP A 122 -0.05 -5.26 10.39
C ASP A 122 -0.06 -6.76 10.03
N VAL A 123 -0.14 -7.04 8.73
CA VAL A 123 -0.30 -8.41 8.22
C VAL A 123 0.69 -8.72 7.11
N ALA A 124 0.99 -10.00 6.91
CA ALA A 124 1.97 -10.42 5.92
C ALA A 124 1.51 -10.11 4.49
N TRP A 125 2.47 -9.89 3.60
CA TRP A 125 2.25 -9.64 2.16
C TRP A 125 1.45 -8.36 1.87
N SER A 126 1.50 -7.39 2.79
CA SER A 126 1.02 -6.02 2.59
C SER A 126 1.91 -5.04 3.35
N PRO A 127 1.92 -3.76 2.94
CA PRO A 127 2.54 -2.70 3.74
C PRO A 127 1.81 -2.58 5.09
N PRO A 128 2.53 -2.45 6.21
CA PRO A 128 1.94 -2.11 7.50
C PRO A 128 1.27 -0.74 7.47
N ILE A 129 0.37 -0.50 8.43
CA ILE A 129 -0.34 0.76 8.53
C ILE A 129 0.60 1.96 8.73
N ASP A 130 1.68 1.79 9.49
CA ASP A 130 2.65 2.87 9.73
C ASP A 130 3.44 3.22 8.48
N TYR A 131 3.66 2.25 7.58
CA TYR A 131 4.29 2.53 6.28
C TYR A 131 3.36 3.38 5.43
N LEU A 132 2.06 3.05 5.40
CA LEU A 132 1.07 3.88 4.73
C LEU A 132 1.08 5.31 5.29
N SER A 133 0.96 5.46 6.61
CA SER A 133 0.87 6.75 7.29
C SER A 133 2.12 7.62 7.17
N ASN A 134 3.32 7.02 7.18
CA ASN A 134 4.59 7.76 7.28
C ASN A 134 5.43 7.76 6.01
N VAL A 135 5.08 6.96 5.00
CA VAL A 135 5.82 6.87 3.72
C VAL A 135 4.93 7.25 2.55
N LEU A 136 3.84 6.50 2.31
CA LEU A 136 3.00 6.75 1.13
C LEU A 136 2.17 8.03 1.27
N LEU A 137 1.41 8.20 2.36
CA LEU A 137 0.51 9.34 2.50
C LEU A 137 1.24 10.70 2.46
N PRO A 138 2.41 10.89 3.11
CA PRO A 138 3.16 12.14 3.00
C PRO A 138 3.52 12.50 1.55
N VAL A 139 3.90 11.51 0.73
CA VAL A 139 4.18 11.72 -0.70
C VAL A 139 2.90 12.10 -1.44
N LEU A 140 1.79 11.41 -1.19
CA LEU A 140 0.51 11.73 -1.81
C LEU A 140 0.00 13.13 -1.40
N THR A 141 0.22 13.54 -0.16
CA THR A 141 -0.07 14.90 0.32
C THR A 141 0.80 15.94 -0.38
N ALA A 142 2.10 15.67 -0.55
CA ALA A 142 2.98 16.54 -1.34
C ALA A 142 2.56 16.63 -2.82
N MET A 143 2.00 15.55 -3.38
CA MET A 143 1.35 15.54 -4.69
C MET A 143 -0.04 16.20 -4.69
N GLY A 144 -0.49 16.80 -3.59
CA GLY A 144 -1.73 17.57 -3.50
C GLY A 144 -2.96 16.79 -3.03
N MET A 145 -2.85 15.53 -2.60
CA MET A 145 -3.98 14.80 -2.00
C MET A 145 -4.26 15.28 -0.57
N ASP A 146 -5.51 15.66 -0.32
CA ASP A 146 -5.99 15.95 1.04
C ASP A 146 -6.57 14.67 1.65
N CYS A 147 -5.75 13.98 2.45
CA CYS A 147 -6.15 12.77 3.15
C CYS A 147 -5.51 12.68 4.53
N ASN A 148 -6.20 11.98 5.42
CA ASN A 148 -5.78 11.79 6.80
C ASN A 148 -6.10 10.36 7.25
N ILE A 149 -5.26 9.82 8.13
CA ILE A 149 -5.41 8.48 8.67
C ILE A 149 -5.25 8.48 10.19
N GLN A 150 -6.17 7.82 10.88
CA GLN A 150 -6.15 7.66 12.33
C GLN A 150 -6.20 6.17 12.66
N VAL A 151 -5.10 5.66 13.23
CA VAL A 151 -5.02 4.28 13.71
C VAL A 151 -5.55 4.22 15.13
N GLN A 152 -6.80 3.78 15.29
CA GLN A 152 -7.44 3.68 16.61
C GLN A 152 -7.03 2.40 17.34
N LYS A 153 -6.76 1.34 16.58
CA LYS A 153 -6.44 0.01 17.13
C LYS A 153 -5.67 -0.81 16.11
N ARG A 154 -4.59 -1.46 16.53
CA ARG A 154 -3.84 -2.40 15.70
C ARG A 154 -4.52 -3.78 15.62
N GLY A 155 -4.40 -4.42 14.47
CA GLY A 155 -4.95 -5.74 14.15
C GLY A 155 -3.95 -6.60 13.40
N TYR A 156 -3.67 -7.78 13.95
CA TYR A 156 -2.67 -8.72 13.44
C TYR A 156 -3.34 -10.02 12.97
N TYR A 157 -2.67 -10.74 12.07
CA TYR A 157 -3.09 -12.09 11.70
C TYR A 157 -3.02 -13.05 12.92
N PRO A 158 -3.97 -14.00 13.09
CA PRO A 158 -5.10 -14.31 12.22
C PRO A 158 -6.38 -13.54 12.52
N ARG A 159 -6.48 -12.88 13.69
CA ARG A 159 -7.74 -12.31 14.17
C ARG A 159 -8.13 -11.01 13.46
N GLY A 160 -7.17 -10.20 13.03
CA GLY A 160 -7.43 -8.84 12.54
C GLY A 160 -7.97 -7.98 13.68
N GLY A 161 -9.09 -7.30 13.42
CA GLY A 161 -9.82 -6.50 14.42
C GLY A 161 -9.13 -5.18 14.79
N GLY A 162 -8.17 -4.74 13.98
CA GLY A 162 -7.67 -3.37 14.00
C GLY A 162 -8.71 -2.42 13.44
N LYS A 163 -8.65 -1.15 13.84
CA LYS A 163 -9.59 -0.11 13.48
C LYS A 163 -8.84 1.12 13.00
N VAL A 164 -9.19 1.57 11.81
CA VAL A 164 -8.60 2.73 11.16
C VAL A 164 -9.73 3.62 10.65
N ARG A 165 -9.67 4.91 10.97
CA ARG A 165 -10.46 5.93 10.29
C ARG A 165 -9.60 6.56 9.21
N PHE A 166 -10.08 6.55 7.98
CA PHE A 166 -9.42 7.20 6.85
C PHE A 166 -10.35 8.24 6.25
N GLU A 167 -9.85 9.44 6.03
CA GLU A 167 -10.59 10.55 5.46
C GLU A 167 -9.88 11.05 4.21
N ILE A 168 -10.64 11.32 3.16
CA ILE A 168 -10.14 11.93 1.92
C ILE A 168 -11.11 13.00 1.45
N ASN A 169 -10.59 14.20 1.22
CA ASN A 169 -11.33 15.34 0.74
C ASN A 169 -11.12 15.55 -0.76
N PRO A 170 -12.07 16.23 -1.44
CA PRO A 170 -11.87 16.68 -2.81
C PRO A 170 -10.56 17.46 -2.93
N SER A 171 -9.67 16.96 -3.78
CA SER A 171 -8.32 17.51 -3.96
C SER A 171 -7.87 17.28 -5.39
N LYS A 172 -6.77 17.93 -5.79
CA LYS A 172 -6.23 17.83 -7.15
C LYS A 172 -4.77 17.43 -7.10
N LEU A 173 -4.44 16.36 -7.81
CA LEU A 173 -3.05 15.94 -7.96
C LEU A 173 -2.23 16.97 -8.76
N THR A 174 -1.00 17.17 -8.30
CA THR A 174 0.03 17.97 -8.98
C THR A 174 1.14 17.06 -9.48
N ILE A 175 1.70 17.42 -10.63
CA ILE A 175 2.92 16.79 -11.15
C ILE A 175 4.05 17.04 -10.16
N THR A 176 4.75 15.98 -9.76
CA THR A 176 5.82 16.05 -8.77
C THR A 176 6.91 15.06 -9.17
N ASP A 177 8.13 15.57 -9.32
CA ASP A 177 9.33 14.73 -9.35
C ASP A 177 9.72 14.41 -7.92
N ILE A 178 9.79 13.12 -7.60
CA ILE A 178 10.04 12.64 -6.24
C ILE A 178 11.54 12.44 -6.11
N GLU A 179 12.17 13.44 -5.50
CA GLU A 179 13.59 13.47 -5.22
C GLU A 179 13.93 12.77 -3.91
N ARG A 180 15.21 12.45 -3.71
CA ARG A 180 15.66 11.87 -2.45
C ARG A 180 15.74 12.97 -1.38
N GLU A 181 15.06 12.75 -0.26
CA GLU A 181 15.17 13.64 0.90
C GLU A 181 16.26 13.18 1.89
N PRO A 182 17.20 14.05 2.31
CA PRO A 182 18.07 13.79 3.45
C PRO A 182 17.26 13.75 4.74
N CYS A 183 17.43 12.70 5.54
CA CYS A 183 16.63 12.51 6.74
C CYS A 183 17.36 11.67 7.79
N THR A 184 16.93 11.85 9.05
CA THR A 184 17.20 10.89 10.11
C THR A 184 16.19 9.75 10.00
N ILE A 185 16.64 8.51 10.19
CA ILE A 185 15.72 7.36 10.17
C ILE A 185 14.75 7.49 11.35
N LYS A 186 13.46 7.44 11.07
CA LYS A 186 12.40 7.35 12.06
C LYS A 186 11.85 5.94 12.12
N GLY A 187 11.17 5.58 13.18
CA GLY A 187 10.54 4.28 13.29
C GLY A 187 9.49 4.18 14.36
N ILE A 188 8.65 3.15 14.27
CA ILE A 188 7.72 2.74 15.31
C ILE A 188 7.89 1.23 15.51
N SER A 189 8.29 0.85 16.72
CA SER A 189 8.31 -0.53 17.22
C SER A 189 7.05 -0.75 18.04
N HIS A 190 6.21 -1.71 17.65
CA HIS A 190 4.90 -1.88 18.27
C HIS A 190 4.59 -3.33 18.63
N CYS A 191 3.82 -3.52 19.71
CA CYS A 191 3.24 -4.81 20.04
C CYS A 191 1.86 -4.67 20.69
N SER A 192 1.04 -5.71 20.56
CA SER A 192 -0.23 -5.85 21.26
C SER A 192 -0.32 -7.21 21.93
N ASN A 193 -0.75 -7.22 23.20
CA ASN A 193 -0.94 -8.43 24.01
C ASN A 193 0.33 -9.31 24.08
N LEU A 194 1.48 -8.65 24.21
CA LEU A 194 2.80 -9.27 24.35
C LEU A 194 3.59 -8.52 25.45
N PRO A 195 4.61 -9.15 26.06
CA PRO A 195 5.46 -8.47 27.04
C PRO A 195 6.17 -7.25 26.44
N GLU A 196 6.31 -6.18 27.23
CA GLU A 196 6.91 -4.91 26.81
C GLU A 196 8.35 -5.04 26.29
N HIS A 197 9.11 -6.03 26.78
CA HIS A 197 10.46 -6.29 26.26
C HIS A 197 10.47 -6.64 24.76
N VAL A 198 9.35 -7.01 24.16
CA VAL A 198 9.28 -7.28 22.72
C VAL A 198 9.58 -6.02 21.91
N VAL A 199 8.92 -4.89 22.23
CA VAL A 199 9.14 -3.62 21.51
C VAL A 199 10.53 -3.04 21.77
N GLN A 200 11.02 -3.18 23.01
CA GLN A 200 12.37 -2.76 23.38
C GLN A 200 13.44 -3.57 22.63
N ASN A 201 13.27 -4.90 22.53
CA ASN A 201 14.22 -5.74 21.81
C ASN A 201 14.20 -5.48 20.29
N GLN A 202 13.02 -5.21 19.72
CA GLN A 202 12.88 -4.80 18.32
C GLN A 202 13.60 -3.48 18.06
N GLU A 203 13.26 -2.43 18.83
CA GLU A 203 13.87 -1.10 18.74
C GLU A 203 15.39 -1.18 18.87
N GLN A 204 15.89 -1.73 19.98
CA GLN A 204 17.32 -1.72 20.30
C GLN A 204 18.13 -2.45 19.24
N SER A 205 17.62 -3.59 18.75
CA SER A 205 18.32 -4.35 17.71
C SER A 205 18.33 -3.66 16.35
N ALA A 206 17.28 -2.89 16.03
CA ALA A 206 17.23 -2.09 14.81
C ALA A 206 18.22 -0.92 14.92
N ARG A 207 18.13 -0.13 16.00
CA ARG A 207 19.01 1.00 16.26
C ARG A 207 20.49 0.61 16.22
N ILE A 208 20.89 -0.46 16.91
CA ILE A 208 22.28 -0.94 16.89
C ILE A 208 22.73 -1.31 15.47
N ALA A 209 21.87 -1.97 14.68
CA ALA A 209 22.21 -2.35 13.32
C ALA A 209 22.37 -1.12 12.39
N LEU A 210 21.55 -0.09 12.58
CA LEU A 210 21.63 1.19 11.86
C LEU A 210 22.90 1.98 12.24
N GLU A 211 23.17 2.11 13.54
CA GLU A 211 24.36 2.80 14.07
C GLU A 211 25.66 2.15 13.57
N HIS A 212 25.68 0.81 13.43
CA HIS A 212 26.84 0.07 12.95
C HIS A 212 27.28 0.46 11.53
N VAL A 213 26.34 0.93 10.70
CA VAL A 213 26.63 1.40 9.33
C VAL A 213 26.56 2.93 9.20
N GLY A 214 26.49 3.64 10.33
CA GLY A 214 26.58 5.11 10.36
C GLY A 214 25.25 5.85 10.23
N TYR A 215 24.10 5.17 10.30
CA TYR A 215 22.80 5.84 10.31
C TYR A 215 22.32 6.14 11.73
N SER A 216 21.92 7.39 11.96
CA SER A 216 21.20 7.80 13.17
C SER A 216 19.72 7.47 13.06
N SER A 217 19.09 7.08 14.17
CA SER A 217 17.67 6.76 14.20
C SER A 217 16.93 7.23 15.46
N SER A 218 15.66 7.60 15.31
CA SER A 218 14.70 7.83 16.39
C SER A 218 13.52 6.88 16.21
N ILE A 219 13.39 5.88 17.09
CA ILE A 219 12.38 4.83 16.96
C ILE A 219 11.48 4.87 18.20
N ASP A 220 10.20 5.20 17.98
CA ASP A 220 9.18 5.21 19.03
C ASP A 220 8.77 3.77 19.39
N MET A 221 8.28 3.59 20.61
CA MET A 221 7.82 2.29 21.12
C MET A 221 6.36 2.35 21.55
N GLU A 222 5.53 1.46 21.00
CA GLU A 222 4.10 1.36 21.30
C GLU A 222 3.75 -0.02 21.85
N SER A 223 3.33 -0.08 23.12
CA SER A 223 2.80 -1.30 23.73
C SER A 223 1.32 -1.16 24.02
N SER A 224 0.51 -2.07 23.49
CA SER A 224 -0.95 -2.07 23.64
C SER A 224 -1.48 -3.38 24.19
N HIS A 225 -2.69 -3.35 24.75
CA HIS A 225 -3.37 -4.52 25.33
C HIS A 225 -4.70 -4.81 24.63
N PHE A 226 -4.69 -4.87 23.30
CA PHE A 226 -5.88 -5.20 22.51
C PHE A 226 -6.03 -6.72 22.29
N PRO A 227 -7.24 -7.24 22.02
CA PRO A 227 -7.46 -8.69 21.83
C PRO A 227 -6.69 -9.36 20.68
N SER A 228 -6.18 -8.56 19.74
CA SER A 228 -5.34 -9.02 18.64
C SER A 228 -3.88 -9.06 19.09
N THR A 229 -3.22 -10.20 18.97
CA THR A 229 -1.85 -10.41 19.44
C THR A 229 -0.87 -10.37 18.28
N GLY A 230 0.17 -9.55 18.41
CA GLY A 230 1.23 -9.45 17.41
C GLY A 230 2.19 -8.32 17.70
N SER A 231 3.25 -8.24 16.92
CA SER A 231 4.22 -7.15 16.98
C SER A 231 4.80 -6.86 15.61
N GLY A 232 5.44 -5.71 15.47
CA GLY A 232 6.08 -5.28 14.26
C GLY A 232 7.01 -4.10 14.52
N ILE A 233 7.78 -3.77 13.50
CA ILE A 233 8.56 -2.54 13.47
C ILE A 233 8.54 -2.02 12.05
N THR A 234 8.26 -0.73 11.91
CA THR A 234 8.34 0.02 10.65
C THR A 234 9.40 1.10 10.83
N LEU A 235 10.30 1.20 9.86
CA LEU A 235 11.35 2.22 9.80
C LEU A 235 11.18 3.01 8.52
N TRP A 236 11.47 4.31 8.52
CA TRP A 236 11.42 5.13 7.33
C TRP A 236 12.38 6.32 7.39
N CYS A 237 12.71 6.84 6.22
CA CYS A 237 13.50 8.05 6.02
C CYS A 237 13.04 8.67 4.70
N GLY A 238 12.37 9.83 4.74
CA GLY A 238 11.78 10.44 3.56
C GLY A 238 10.81 9.46 2.89
N HIS A 239 11.05 9.15 1.61
CA HIS A 239 10.23 8.26 0.80
C HIS A 239 10.74 6.80 0.75
N ILE A 240 11.64 6.44 1.68
CA ILE A 240 12.19 5.10 1.80
C ILE A 240 11.70 4.50 3.12
N GLY A 241 11.02 3.37 3.04
CA GLY A 241 10.51 2.62 4.19
C GLY A 241 10.93 1.16 4.21
N SER A 242 10.86 0.56 5.39
CA SER A 242 10.94 -0.88 5.55
C SER A 242 10.12 -1.34 6.75
N ALA A 243 9.77 -2.63 6.75
CA ALA A 243 9.10 -3.22 7.90
C ALA A 243 9.42 -4.71 8.08
N ALA A 244 9.22 -5.15 9.33
CA ALA A 244 9.26 -6.54 9.72
C ALA A 244 8.18 -6.85 10.77
N LEU A 245 7.44 -7.93 10.56
CA LEU A 245 6.42 -8.40 11.50
C LEU A 245 6.97 -9.50 12.41
N GLY A 246 6.56 -9.46 13.67
CA GLY A 246 6.73 -10.56 14.61
C GLY A 246 5.90 -11.77 14.22
N ARG A 247 6.41 -12.96 14.50
CA ARG A 247 5.68 -14.23 14.33
C ARG A 247 6.16 -15.25 15.35
N ARG A 248 5.34 -16.26 15.62
CA ARG A 248 5.71 -17.35 16.53
C ARG A 248 7.05 -17.98 16.12
N GLY A 249 7.95 -18.15 17.08
CA GLY A 249 9.29 -18.71 16.87
C GLY A 249 10.32 -17.73 16.30
N LEU A 250 9.96 -16.47 16.00
CA LEU A 250 10.90 -15.45 15.53
C LEU A 250 11.27 -14.50 16.69
N PRO A 251 12.54 -14.44 17.13
CA PRO A 251 12.94 -13.55 18.21
C PRO A 251 12.75 -12.06 17.88
N ALA A 252 12.29 -11.27 18.84
CA ALA A 252 12.07 -9.82 18.69
C ALA A 252 13.30 -9.06 18.16
N LYS A 253 14.50 -9.38 18.67
CA LYS A 253 15.77 -8.82 18.16
C LYS A 253 16.02 -9.13 16.69
N LYS A 254 15.56 -10.29 16.20
CA LYS A 254 15.69 -10.64 14.79
C LYS A 254 14.71 -9.85 13.93
N VAL A 255 13.51 -9.55 14.45
CA VAL A 255 12.52 -8.69 13.77
C VAL A 255 13.10 -7.29 13.56
N GLY A 256 13.66 -6.67 14.59
CA GLY A 256 14.31 -5.35 14.49
C GLY A 256 15.46 -5.34 13.48
N ARG A 257 16.37 -6.32 13.56
CA ARG A 257 17.48 -6.45 12.61
C ARG A 257 17.03 -6.67 11.16
N ILE A 258 15.93 -7.40 10.93
CA ILE A 258 15.38 -7.58 9.58
C ILE A 258 14.91 -6.24 9.01
N ALA A 259 14.19 -5.43 9.79
CA ALA A 259 13.75 -4.11 9.31
C ALA A 259 14.94 -3.19 9.04
N ALA A 260 15.91 -3.11 9.97
CA ALA A 260 17.11 -2.31 9.78
C ALA A 260 17.88 -2.70 8.52
N ASN A 261 18.15 -4.00 8.32
CA ASN A 261 18.86 -4.46 7.12
C ASN A 261 18.10 -4.14 5.82
N LYS A 262 16.76 -4.16 5.84
CA LYS A 262 15.95 -3.80 4.67
C LYS A 262 16.08 -2.32 4.33
N ILE A 263 15.92 -1.42 5.31
CA ILE A 263 16.03 0.03 5.03
C ILE A 263 17.46 0.43 4.64
N ILE A 264 18.49 -0.17 5.23
CA ILE A 264 19.89 0.06 4.85
C ILE A 264 20.09 -0.24 3.36
N LYS A 265 19.57 -1.37 2.87
CA LYS A 265 19.66 -1.75 1.46
C LYS A 265 19.06 -0.71 0.51
N GLU A 266 17.93 -0.10 0.90
CA GLU A 266 17.28 0.95 0.10
C GLU A 266 18.04 2.28 0.18
N LEU A 267 18.57 2.65 1.35
CA LEU A 267 19.31 3.90 1.54
C LEU A 267 20.66 3.89 0.83
N ASP A 268 21.35 2.75 0.82
CA ASP A 268 22.67 2.60 0.20
C ASP A 268 22.62 2.68 -1.34
N SER A 269 21.45 2.49 -1.95
CA SER A 269 21.30 2.55 -3.40
C SER A 269 21.19 3.97 -3.96
N CYS A 270 21.04 4.98 -3.10
CA CYS A 270 20.79 6.36 -3.50
C CYS A 270 19.54 6.63 -4.35
N ALA A 271 18.58 5.69 -4.33
CA ALA A 271 17.28 5.88 -4.95
C ALA A 271 16.46 6.97 -4.22
N SER A 272 15.48 7.57 -4.89
CA SER A 272 14.58 8.52 -4.25
C SER A 272 13.43 7.83 -3.50
N VAL A 273 13.02 6.64 -3.95
CA VAL A 273 11.97 5.83 -3.33
C VAL A 273 12.42 4.37 -3.16
N ASP A 274 11.85 3.67 -2.18
CA ASP A 274 12.05 2.22 -2.06
C ASP A 274 11.21 1.44 -3.09
N VAL A 275 11.56 0.16 -3.26
CA VAL A 275 10.92 -0.74 -4.25
C VAL A 275 9.41 -0.89 -4.06
N TYR A 276 8.88 -0.81 -2.84
CA TYR A 276 7.44 -0.92 -2.58
C TYR A 276 6.71 0.39 -2.82
N LEU A 277 7.32 1.53 -2.46
CA LEU A 277 6.74 2.83 -2.79
C LEU A 277 6.69 3.04 -4.31
N ALA A 278 7.71 2.58 -5.04
CA ALA A 278 7.77 2.66 -6.49
C ALA A 278 6.53 2.07 -7.16
N ASP A 279 6.07 0.87 -6.77
CA ASP A 279 4.84 0.31 -7.34
C ASP A 279 3.58 1.09 -6.97
N GLN A 280 3.53 1.65 -5.75
CA GLN A 280 2.36 2.35 -5.21
C GLN A 280 2.15 3.71 -5.87
N LEU A 281 3.23 4.35 -6.36
CA LEU A 281 3.18 5.67 -6.99
C LEU A 281 2.72 5.63 -8.45
N ILE A 282 2.87 4.50 -9.14
CA ILE A 282 2.57 4.38 -10.58
C ILE A 282 1.15 4.86 -10.95
N PRO A 283 0.07 4.48 -10.24
CA PRO A 283 -1.27 4.99 -10.55
C PRO A 283 -1.36 6.51 -10.43
N TYR A 284 -0.64 7.11 -9.48
CA TYR A 284 -0.69 8.54 -9.22
C TYR A 284 0.09 9.34 -10.27
N LEU A 285 1.27 8.88 -10.70
CA LEU A 285 2.00 9.49 -11.83
C LEU A 285 1.16 9.48 -13.12
N GLY A 286 0.48 8.36 -13.39
CA GLY A 286 -0.42 8.27 -14.54
C GLY A 286 -1.60 9.26 -14.44
N LEU A 287 -2.18 9.42 -13.25
CA LEU A 287 -3.32 10.30 -13.00
C LEU A 287 -2.93 11.80 -12.96
N SER A 288 -1.75 12.14 -12.45
CA SER A 288 -1.18 13.49 -12.52
C SER A 288 -0.67 13.84 -13.92
N ARG A 289 -0.49 12.83 -14.79
CA ARG A 289 0.08 12.96 -16.14
C ARG A 289 1.48 13.57 -16.14
N GLY A 290 2.30 13.16 -15.17
CA GLY A 290 3.69 13.60 -15.10
C GLY A 290 4.34 13.23 -13.78
N GLY A 291 5.65 13.46 -13.73
CA GLY A 291 6.51 13.19 -12.58
C GLY A 291 7.46 12.03 -12.85
N SER A 292 8.44 11.90 -11.97
CA SER A 292 9.48 10.89 -12.03
C SER A 292 9.92 10.48 -10.64
N PHE A 293 10.57 9.32 -10.54
CA PHE A 293 11.29 8.89 -9.34
C PHE A 293 12.39 7.90 -9.71
N CYS A 294 13.36 7.75 -8.83
CA CYS A 294 14.45 6.78 -8.95
C CYS A 294 14.24 5.63 -7.97
N VAL A 295 14.40 4.39 -8.45
CA VAL A 295 14.28 3.16 -7.65
C VAL A 295 15.46 2.23 -7.94
N ARG A 296 15.94 1.51 -6.92
CA ARG A 296 17.09 0.59 -7.09
C ARG A 296 16.79 -0.66 -7.92
N GLU A 297 15.52 -1.02 -8.05
CA GLU A 297 15.08 -2.24 -8.71
C GLU A 297 13.63 -2.08 -9.15
N VAL A 298 13.34 -2.33 -10.42
CA VAL A 298 11.97 -2.32 -10.94
C VAL A 298 11.32 -3.68 -10.69
N SER A 299 10.48 -3.76 -9.66
CA SER A 299 9.77 -4.98 -9.29
C SER A 299 8.71 -5.39 -10.32
N GLU A 300 8.31 -6.66 -10.30
CA GLU A 300 7.18 -7.15 -11.10
C GLU A 300 5.85 -6.46 -10.74
N HIS A 301 5.68 -6.03 -9.48
CA HIS A 301 4.54 -5.19 -9.08
C HIS A 301 4.55 -3.83 -9.78
N THR A 302 5.72 -3.19 -9.84
CA THR A 302 5.90 -1.91 -10.54
C THR A 302 5.58 -2.07 -12.03
N ARG A 303 6.14 -3.10 -12.70
CA ARG A 303 5.86 -3.40 -14.12
C ARG A 303 4.39 -3.70 -14.37
N THR A 304 3.75 -4.45 -13.47
CA THR A 304 2.31 -4.76 -13.56
C THR A 304 1.48 -3.48 -13.45
N ASN A 305 1.77 -2.59 -12.49
CA ASN A 305 1.04 -1.33 -12.35
C ASN A 305 1.24 -0.43 -13.57
N ILE A 306 2.45 -0.35 -14.13
CA ILE A 306 2.73 0.42 -15.35
C ILE A 306 1.83 -0.09 -16.48
N TRP A 307 1.89 -1.41 -16.73
CA TRP A 307 1.09 -2.01 -17.80
C TRP A 307 -0.41 -1.76 -17.63
N VAL A 308 -0.94 -1.90 -16.40
CA VAL A 308 -2.37 -1.62 -16.11
C VAL A 308 -2.70 -0.16 -16.36
N VAL A 309 -1.88 0.78 -15.86
CA VAL A 309 -2.14 2.22 -16.04
C VAL A 309 -2.22 2.58 -17.53
N GLU A 310 -1.30 2.07 -18.35
CA GLU A 310 -1.29 2.29 -19.80
C GLU A 310 -2.49 1.64 -20.54
N GLN A 311 -3.21 0.68 -19.93
CA GLN A 311 -4.45 0.16 -20.51
C GLN A 311 -5.64 1.12 -20.32
N PHE A 312 -5.59 1.96 -19.30
CA PHE A 312 -6.69 2.85 -18.91
C PHE A 312 -6.44 4.31 -19.31
N LEU A 313 -5.19 4.74 -19.33
CA LEU A 313 -4.79 6.12 -19.56
C LEU A 313 -3.93 6.20 -20.83
N ASP A 314 -4.15 7.24 -21.61
CA ASP A 314 -3.29 7.61 -22.74
C ASP A 314 -2.02 8.29 -22.21
N VAL A 315 -1.12 7.46 -21.69
CA VAL A 315 0.19 7.81 -21.12
C VAL A 315 1.18 6.69 -21.42
N LYS A 316 2.48 6.99 -21.37
CA LYS A 316 3.55 6.00 -21.49
C LYS A 316 4.59 6.21 -20.41
N PHE A 317 4.99 5.13 -19.76
CA PHE A 317 6.10 5.17 -18.81
C PHE A 317 7.41 4.88 -19.52
N ASN A 318 8.43 5.67 -19.19
CA ASN A 318 9.81 5.41 -19.54
C ASN A 318 10.52 4.80 -18.33
N ILE A 319 11.45 3.88 -18.60
CA ILE A 319 12.31 3.27 -17.59
C ILE A 319 13.73 3.34 -18.13
N GLU A 320 14.57 4.17 -17.51
CA GLU A 320 15.98 4.33 -17.86
C GLU A 320 16.87 3.86 -16.73
N GLU A 321 17.88 3.04 -17.05
CA GLU A 321 18.89 2.64 -16.08
C GLU A 321 20.10 3.59 -16.17
N ARG A 322 20.51 4.15 -15.03
CA ARG A 322 21.68 5.00 -14.87
C ARG A 322 22.42 4.61 -13.61
N ASP A 323 23.68 4.19 -13.75
CA ASP A 323 24.56 3.80 -12.64
C ASP A 323 23.96 2.76 -11.67
N GLY A 324 23.17 1.81 -12.20
CA GLY A 324 22.52 0.75 -11.41
C GLY A 324 21.27 1.20 -10.64
N ILE A 325 20.74 2.38 -10.95
CA ILE A 325 19.44 2.90 -10.47
C ILE A 325 18.52 3.06 -11.69
N TYR A 326 17.23 2.80 -11.49
CA TYR A 326 16.21 2.97 -12.53
C TYR A 326 15.42 4.24 -12.29
N GLU A 327 15.46 5.16 -13.24
CA GLU A 327 14.56 6.31 -13.32
C GLU A 327 13.26 5.87 -14.00
N ILE A 328 12.14 6.03 -13.33
CA ILE A 328 10.80 5.81 -13.89
C ILE A 328 10.14 7.18 -14.04
N SER A 329 9.75 7.53 -15.26
CA SER A 329 9.12 8.81 -15.58
C SER A 329 7.96 8.63 -16.55
N LEU A 330 7.07 9.62 -16.61
CA LEU A 330 6.02 9.67 -17.61
C LEU A 330 6.49 10.50 -18.83
N LEU A 331 6.26 9.95 -20.04
CA LEU A 331 6.53 10.61 -21.33
C LEU A 331 5.43 11.59 -21.74
#